data_AF-A0A9R1RDF6-F1
#
_entry.id   AF-A0A9R1RDF6-F1
#
_cell.length_a   1.000
_cell.length_b   1.000
_cell.length_c   1.000
_cell.angle_alpha   90.00
_cell.angle_beta   90.00
_cell.angle_gamma   90.00
#
_symmetry.space_group_name_H-M   'P 1'
#
loop_
_entity.id
_entity.type
_entity.pdbx_description
1 polymer ?
#
loop_
_entity_poly.entity_id
_entity_poly.type
_entity_poly.pdbx_seq_one_letter_code
_entity_poly.pdbx_strand_id
1 'polypeptide(L)'
;MAAKITSCFTFLKEALILPALNPKLFAPVLLLFAVTAFLDPLAHVVFVRPLADGMASRLTEINSTDPSSAEYAKLAEKLMETEEMKQVGKRMVRITIAQFTVGPALGLVKQILALFAASTTYSGDRYSLAGLLRELVSGRISLKGPSITIAVVGALDFAGAVLAALRYQVMSGRLGWLSVQGLVSLIAHLAYLCFTVIALVGVAASVADSRKCSGVRALRQAWRLVTRVRRKEGLVLVLMAYLGPTAVTPLHGFALGYAKRSTAACLCLLAVYGLLSGAQELFSLAATTVYYYQAMESKEVIDALCLLVSVHV
;
A
#
# COMPACT_ATOMS: atom_id res chain seq x y z
N MET A 1 -26.32 -32.47 -12.98
CA MET A 1 -25.85 -31.06 -13.04
C MET A 1 -25.17 -30.75 -11.71
N ALA A 2 -23.86 -30.97 -11.60
CA ALA A 2 -23.13 -30.80 -10.35
C ALA A 2 -22.85 -29.31 -10.13
N ALA A 3 -23.40 -28.74 -9.06
CA ALA A 3 -23.03 -27.43 -8.59
C ALA A 3 -21.53 -27.44 -8.26
N LYS A 4 -20.69 -26.87 -9.13
CA LYS A 4 -19.31 -26.53 -8.78
C LYS A 4 -19.41 -25.58 -7.59
N ILE A 5 -19.12 -26.07 -6.40
CA ILE A 5 -18.83 -25.22 -5.25
C ILE A 5 -17.50 -24.55 -5.61
N THR A 6 -17.57 -23.44 -6.34
CA THR A 6 -16.40 -22.64 -6.67
C THR A 6 -15.91 -22.07 -5.35
N SER A 7 -14.81 -22.62 -4.85
CA SER A 7 -14.19 -22.17 -3.60
C SER A 7 -13.94 -20.65 -3.68
N CYS A 8 -14.24 -19.91 -2.61
CA CYS A 8 -14.00 -18.45 -2.56
C CYS A 8 -12.49 -18.08 -2.67
N PHE A 9 -11.61 -19.07 -2.77
CA PHE A 9 -10.16 -18.93 -2.87
C PHE A 9 -9.61 -19.25 -4.26
N THR A 10 -10.45 -19.56 -5.27
CA THR A 10 -9.96 -19.90 -6.62
C THR A 10 -9.11 -18.79 -7.22
N PHE A 11 -9.54 -17.53 -7.07
CA PHE A 11 -8.79 -16.38 -7.58
C PHE A 11 -7.41 -16.23 -6.91
N LEU A 12 -7.28 -16.55 -5.62
CA LEU A 12 -5.98 -16.53 -4.92
C LEU A 12 -5.05 -17.62 -5.43
N LYS A 13 -5.59 -18.82 -5.72
CA LYS A 13 -4.81 -19.91 -6.29
C LYS A 13 -4.26 -19.53 -7.66
N GLU A 14 -5.10 -18.94 -8.51
CA GLU A 14 -4.68 -18.45 -9.83
C GLU A 14 -3.67 -17.30 -9.73
N ALA A 15 -3.88 -16.37 -8.79
CA ALA A 15 -2.94 -15.30 -8.48
C ALA A 15 -1.55 -15.79 -8.08
N LEU A 16 -1.47 -16.91 -7.36
CA LEU A 16 -0.21 -17.50 -6.92
C LEU A 16 0.57 -18.14 -8.07
N ILE A 17 -0.12 -18.59 -9.12
CA ILE A 17 0.48 -19.29 -10.27
C ILE A 17 0.99 -18.28 -11.32
N LEU A 18 0.40 -17.08 -11.39
CA LEU A 18 0.75 -16.02 -12.34
C LEU A 18 2.26 -15.73 -12.44
N PRO A 19 3.01 -15.57 -11.34
CA PRO A 19 4.47 -15.37 -11.41
C PRO A 19 5.23 -16.52 -12.07
N ALA A 20 4.79 -17.75 -11.88
CA ALA A 20 5.41 -18.94 -12.49
C ALA A 20 5.11 -19.05 -14.00
N LEU A 21 3.99 -18.48 -14.46
CA LEU A 21 3.62 -18.47 -15.88
C LEU A 21 4.47 -17.49 -16.71
N ASN A 22 4.94 -16.40 -16.09
CA ASN A 22 5.79 -15.41 -16.76
C ASN A 22 6.93 -14.91 -15.85
N PRO A 23 7.93 -15.75 -15.55
CA PRO A 23 9.01 -15.40 -14.63
C PRO A 23 9.88 -14.25 -15.17
N LYS A 24 9.98 -14.09 -16.50
CA LYS A 24 10.74 -13.01 -17.14
C LYS A 24 10.19 -11.61 -16.84
N LEU A 25 8.91 -11.52 -16.46
CA LEU A 25 8.26 -10.28 -16.07
C LEU A 25 8.15 -10.17 -14.55
N PHE A 26 7.70 -11.22 -13.87
CA PHE A 26 7.44 -11.16 -12.43
C PHE A 26 8.70 -11.15 -11.57
N ALA A 27 9.80 -11.80 -11.99
CA ALA A 27 11.05 -11.78 -11.21
C ALA A 27 11.64 -10.36 -11.06
N PRO A 28 11.81 -9.56 -12.13
CA PRO A 28 12.34 -8.20 -11.97
C PRO A 28 11.33 -7.26 -11.31
N VAL A 29 10.01 -7.48 -11.47
CA VAL A 29 8.98 -6.73 -10.73
C VAL A 29 9.07 -7.04 -9.22
N LEU A 30 9.20 -8.32 -8.85
CA LEU A 30 9.39 -8.72 -7.46
C LEU A 30 10.66 -8.10 -6.88
N LEU A 31 11.77 -8.10 -7.65
CA LEU A 31 13.01 -7.48 -7.22
C LEU A 31 12.84 -5.98 -6.97
N LEU A 32 12.14 -5.27 -7.87
CA LEU A 32 11.82 -3.85 -7.67
C LEU A 32 11.05 -3.66 -6.35
N PHE A 33 9.98 -4.44 -6.13
CA PHE A 33 9.19 -4.35 -4.90
C PHE A 33 10.05 -4.64 -3.66
N ALA A 34 10.83 -5.71 -3.68
CA ALA A 34 11.69 -6.12 -2.57
C ALA A 34 12.75 -5.06 -2.22
N VAL A 35 13.42 -4.51 -3.23
CA VAL A 35 14.42 -3.45 -3.04
C VAL A 35 13.78 -2.20 -2.44
N THR A 36 12.61 -1.79 -2.95
CA THR A 36 11.93 -0.60 -2.40
C THR A 36 11.44 -0.81 -0.96
N ALA A 37 10.90 -1.98 -0.65
CA ALA A 37 10.49 -2.35 0.71
C ALA A 37 11.67 -2.55 1.69
N PHE A 38 12.87 -2.79 1.17
CA PHE A 38 14.11 -2.83 1.95
C PHE A 38 14.68 -1.42 2.18
N LEU A 39 14.71 -0.58 1.15
CA LEU A 39 15.35 0.74 1.19
C LEU A 39 14.63 1.72 2.11
N ASP A 40 13.30 1.68 2.17
CA ASP A 40 12.52 2.58 3.03
C ASP A 40 12.84 2.41 4.54
N PRO A 41 12.72 1.19 5.13
CA PRO A 41 13.11 0.99 6.52
C PRO A 41 14.61 1.13 6.75
N LEU A 42 15.46 0.82 5.75
CA LEU A 42 16.91 1.06 5.84
C LEU A 42 17.21 2.55 5.97
N ALA A 43 16.58 3.40 5.16
CA ALA A 43 16.74 4.85 5.24
C ALA A 43 16.29 5.37 6.61
N HIS A 44 15.22 4.81 7.17
CA HIS A 44 14.78 5.15 8.51
C HIS A 44 15.83 4.77 9.58
N VAL A 45 16.42 3.57 9.50
CA VAL A 45 17.46 3.11 10.44
C VAL A 45 18.75 3.92 10.31
N VAL A 46 19.16 4.29 9.10
CA VAL A 46 20.43 4.97 8.83
C VAL A 46 20.35 6.49 9.05
N PHE A 47 19.23 7.12 8.67
CA PHE A 47 19.12 8.59 8.67
C PHE A 47 18.21 9.14 9.77
N VAL A 48 17.09 8.49 10.06
CA VAL A 48 16.09 9.03 11.02
C VAL A 48 16.43 8.64 12.44
N ARG A 49 16.75 7.36 12.66
CA ARG A 49 16.99 6.82 14.00
C ARG A 49 18.18 7.47 14.72
N PRO A 50 19.35 7.70 14.10
CA PRO A 50 20.47 8.35 14.80
C PRO A 50 20.17 9.81 15.16
N LEU A 51 19.40 10.51 14.32
CA LEU A 51 18.91 11.85 14.64
C LEU A 51 17.94 11.81 15.84
N ALA A 52 17.02 10.86 15.86
CA ALA A 52 16.07 10.69 16.96
C ALA A 52 16.77 10.30 18.28
N ASP A 53 17.67 9.32 18.24
CA ASP A 53 18.43 8.86 19.41
C ASP A 53 19.33 9.99 19.96
N GLY A 54 19.97 10.77 19.09
CA GLY A 54 20.77 11.94 19.49
C GLY A 54 19.95 13.09 20.08
N MET A 55 18.71 13.28 19.65
CA MET A 55 17.78 14.22 20.29
C MET A 55 17.31 13.69 21.65
N ALA A 56 16.96 12.41 21.73
CA ALA A 56 16.48 11.79 22.97
C ALA A 56 17.56 11.78 24.08
N SER A 57 18.82 11.52 23.73
CA SER A 57 19.93 11.56 24.69
C SER A 57 20.14 12.96 25.27
N ARG A 58 20.01 14.01 24.45
CA ARG A 58 20.15 15.41 24.90
C ARG A 58 18.94 15.86 25.72
N LEU A 59 17.74 15.43 25.36
CA LEU A 59 16.53 15.73 26.12
C LEU A 59 16.56 15.08 27.50
N THR A 60 17.09 13.85 27.58
CA THR A 60 17.28 13.15 28.86
C THR A 60 18.35 13.81 29.72
N GLU A 61 19.45 14.28 29.13
CA GLU A 61 20.49 15.06 29.82
C GLU A 61 19.91 16.34 30.44
N ILE A 62 19.13 17.12 29.68
CA ILE A 62 18.44 18.32 30.17
C ILE A 62 17.46 17.98 31.29
N ASN A 63 16.63 16.96 31.11
CA ASN A 63 15.65 16.55 32.13
C ASN A 63 16.30 16.03 33.42
N SER A 64 17.54 15.54 33.34
CA SER A 64 18.30 15.08 34.50
C SER A 64 19.12 16.17 35.19
N THR A 65 19.21 17.37 34.60
CA THR A 65 19.95 18.50 35.14
C THR A 65 19.03 19.37 36.01
N ASP A 66 19.55 19.89 37.14
CA ASP A 66 18.78 20.75 38.04
C ASP A 66 18.27 22.01 37.29
N PRO A 67 16.95 22.25 37.21
CA PRO A 67 16.36 23.40 36.51
C PRO A 67 16.84 24.76 37.00
N SER A 68 17.31 24.85 38.25
CA SER A 68 17.80 26.08 38.87
C SER A 68 19.28 26.37 38.60
N SER A 69 19.99 25.44 37.96
CA SER A 69 21.42 25.55 37.69
C SER A 69 21.75 26.40 36.46
N ALA A 70 22.90 27.07 36.49
CA ALA A 70 23.44 27.76 35.32
C ALA A 70 23.80 26.78 34.18
N GLU A 71 24.09 25.52 34.51
CA GLU A 71 24.32 24.45 33.53
C GLU A 71 23.05 24.10 32.75
N TYR A 72 21.89 24.07 33.41
CA TYR A 72 20.60 23.87 32.75
C TYR A 72 20.28 25.01 31.78
N ALA A 73 20.45 26.27 32.19
CA ALA A 73 20.22 27.42 31.32
C ALA A 73 21.11 27.36 30.07
N LYS A 74 22.39 27.02 30.25
CA LYS A 74 23.37 26.86 29.17
C LYS A 74 23.05 25.67 28.25
N LEU A 75 22.58 24.55 28.79
CA LEU A 75 22.18 23.37 28.00
C LEU A 75 20.89 23.61 27.22
N ALA A 76 19.90 24.28 27.84
CA ALA A 76 18.63 24.63 27.21
C ALA A 76 18.83 25.67 26.09
N GLU A 77 19.64 26.70 26.32
CA GLU A 77 20.02 27.69 25.31
C GLU A 77 20.82 27.03 24.18
N LYS A 78 21.78 26.15 24.52
CA LYS A 78 22.53 25.37 23.53
C LYS A 78 21.64 24.39 22.77
N LEU A 79 20.50 23.93 23.29
CA LEU A 79 19.53 23.10 22.57
C LEU A 79 18.60 23.94 21.67
N MET A 80 18.16 25.11 22.14
CA MET A 80 17.25 25.98 21.39
C MET A 80 17.94 26.81 20.30
N GLU A 81 19.20 27.21 20.49
CA GLU A 81 19.92 28.12 19.58
C GLU A 81 21.05 27.47 18.77
N THR A 82 21.33 26.16 18.92
CA THR A 82 22.36 25.53 18.09
C THR A 82 21.94 25.46 16.62
N GLU A 83 22.81 25.94 15.74
CA GLU A 83 22.79 25.63 14.30
C GLU A 83 22.71 24.12 14.05
N GLU A 84 23.18 23.27 14.98
CA GLU A 84 23.00 21.82 14.94
C GLU A 84 21.52 21.39 15.00
N MET A 85 20.69 21.97 15.87
CA MET A 85 19.26 21.66 15.98
C MET A 85 18.51 22.12 14.72
N LYS A 86 18.85 23.30 14.21
CA LYS A 86 18.36 23.81 12.93
C LYS A 86 18.80 22.93 11.77
N GLN A 87 20.01 22.37 11.80
CA GLN A 87 20.54 21.45 10.80
C GLN A 87 19.89 20.06 10.88
N VAL A 88 19.60 19.55 12.08
CA VAL A 88 18.83 18.33 12.32
C VAL A 88 17.40 18.51 11.80
N GLY A 89 16.72 19.61 12.15
CA GLY A 89 15.41 19.97 11.62
C GLY A 89 15.42 20.07 10.10
N LYS A 90 16.40 20.74 9.50
CA LYS A 90 16.57 20.85 8.04
C LYS A 90 16.83 19.48 7.38
N ARG A 91 17.51 18.55 8.05
CA ARG A 91 17.72 17.18 7.56
C ARG A 91 16.41 16.38 7.63
N MET A 92 15.69 16.43 8.75
CA MET A 92 14.38 15.79 8.90
C MET A 92 13.39 16.31 7.86
N VAL A 93 13.27 17.63 7.69
CA VAL A 93 12.41 18.24 6.67
C VAL A 93 12.77 17.75 5.26
N ARG A 94 14.07 17.66 4.93
CA ARG A 94 14.49 17.11 3.62
C ARG A 94 14.13 15.64 3.44
N ILE A 95 14.32 14.81 4.47
CA ILE A 95 13.95 13.39 4.45
C ILE A 95 12.43 13.27 4.24
N THR A 96 11.65 14.03 5.01
CA THR A 96 10.19 14.08 4.88
C THR A 96 9.78 14.51 3.47
N ILE A 97 10.32 15.61 2.94
CA ILE A 97 10.01 16.07 1.57
C ILE A 97 10.37 14.99 0.54
N ALA A 98 11.52 14.34 0.69
CA ALA A 98 11.92 13.25 -0.20
C ALA A 98 10.96 12.05 -0.13
N GLN A 99 10.53 11.65 1.07
CA GLN A 99 9.54 10.59 1.25
C GLN A 99 8.18 10.94 0.65
N PHE A 100 7.71 12.18 0.84
CA PHE A 100 6.44 12.67 0.30
C PHE A 100 6.45 12.87 -1.22
N THR A 101 7.62 12.99 -1.85
CA THR A 101 7.74 13.18 -3.31
C THR A 101 8.06 11.87 -4.03
N VAL A 102 9.10 11.16 -3.58
CA VAL A 102 9.60 9.94 -4.23
C VAL A 102 8.72 8.74 -3.89
N GLY A 103 8.24 8.62 -2.65
CA GLY A 103 7.45 7.49 -2.17
C GLY A 103 6.18 7.26 -3.01
N PRO A 104 5.30 8.28 -3.16
CA PRO A 104 4.10 8.15 -3.97
C PRO A 104 4.41 7.83 -5.42
N ALA A 105 5.37 8.52 -6.06
CA ALA A 105 5.75 8.28 -7.45
C ALA A 105 6.21 6.82 -7.67
N LEU A 106 7.01 6.29 -6.75
CA LEU A 106 7.47 4.91 -6.79
C LEU A 106 6.32 3.92 -6.56
N GLY A 107 5.40 4.24 -5.64
CA GLY A 107 4.16 3.50 -5.44
C GLY A 107 3.31 3.40 -6.71
N LEU A 108 3.16 4.51 -7.45
CA LEU A 108 2.46 4.53 -8.74
C LEU A 108 3.11 3.57 -9.74
N VAL A 109 4.43 3.66 -9.89
CA VAL A 109 5.19 2.83 -10.84
C VAL A 109 5.04 1.35 -10.48
N LYS A 110 5.21 1.00 -9.21
CA LYS A 110 5.00 -0.37 -8.70
C LYS A 110 3.61 -0.89 -9.03
N GLN A 111 2.58 -0.12 -8.70
CA GLN A 111 1.17 -0.51 -8.87
C GLN A 111 0.82 -0.70 -10.35
N ILE A 112 1.20 0.25 -11.20
CA ILE A 112 0.99 0.16 -12.65
C ILE A 112 1.68 -1.08 -13.21
N LEU A 113 2.96 -1.27 -12.89
CA LEU A 113 3.77 -2.34 -13.46
C LEU A 113 3.25 -3.72 -13.05
N ALA A 114 2.90 -3.90 -11.77
CA ALA A 114 2.36 -5.15 -11.26
C ALA A 114 0.97 -5.47 -11.85
N LEU A 115 0.09 -4.48 -11.96
CA LEU A 115 -1.24 -4.68 -12.53
C LEU A 115 -1.19 -4.98 -14.03
N PHE A 116 -0.33 -4.30 -14.78
CA PHE A 116 -0.11 -4.64 -16.19
C PHE A 116 0.55 -6.01 -16.36
N ALA A 117 1.51 -6.36 -15.51
CA ALA A 117 2.12 -7.69 -15.51
C ALA A 117 1.09 -8.80 -15.24
N ALA A 118 0.24 -8.60 -14.25
CA ALA A 118 -0.86 -9.52 -13.94
C ALA A 118 -1.90 -9.58 -15.06
N SER A 119 -2.32 -8.43 -15.60
CA SER A 119 -3.35 -8.34 -16.63
C SER A 119 -2.93 -8.99 -17.95
N THR A 120 -1.71 -8.70 -18.41
CA THR A 120 -1.16 -9.27 -19.65
C THR A 120 -0.93 -10.77 -19.50
N THR A 121 -0.32 -11.20 -18.40
CA THR A 121 -0.07 -12.63 -18.16
C THR A 121 -1.36 -13.42 -17.98
N TYR A 122 -2.36 -12.86 -17.31
CA TYR A 122 -3.68 -13.50 -17.16
C TYR A 122 -4.41 -13.62 -18.51
N SER A 123 -4.28 -12.61 -19.38
CA SER A 123 -4.86 -12.62 -20.73
C SER A 123 -4.10 -13.53 -21.72
N GLY A 124 -2.99 -14.13 -21.30
CA GLY A 124 -2.18 -15.05 -22.10
C GLY A 124 -0.95 -14.42 -22.77
N ASP A 125 -0.78 -13.10 -22.69
CA ASP A 125 0.37 -12.40 -23.24
C ASP A 125 1.63 -12.61 -22.38
N ARG A 126 2.75 -12.94 -23.02
CA ARG A 126 4.03 -13.22 -22.33
C ARG A 126 5.09 -12.17 -22.65
N TYR A 127 4.90 -10.96 -22.14
CA TYR A 127 5.91 -9.91 -22.23
C TYR A 127 7.08 -10.16 -21.27
N SER A 128 8.28 -9.72 -21.64
CA SER A 128 9.35 -9.44 -20.69
C SER A 128 9.16 -8.04 -20.08
N LEU A 129 9.86 -7.71 -18.98
CA LEU A 129 9.80 -6.36 -18.41
C LEU A 129 10.13 -5.28 -19.45
N ALA A 130 11.21 -5.48 -20.23
CA ALA A 130 11.60 -4.56 -21.29
C ALA A 130 10.53 -4.46 -22.40
N GLY A 131 9.90 -5.59 -22.75
CA GLY A 131 8.78 -5.61 -23.70
C GLY A 131 7.59 -4.79 -23.19
N LEU A 132 7.19 -4.99 -21.94
CA LEU A 132 6.09 -4.24 -21.33
C LEU A 132 6.39 -2.73 -21.28
N LEU A 133 7.60 -2.36 -20.85
CA LEU A 133 8.03 -0.96 -20.83
C LEU A 133 8.06 -0.33 -22.23
N ARG A 134 8.51 -1.08 -23.25
CA ARG A 134 8.47 -0.62 -24.64
C ARG A 134 7.05 -0.37 -25.12
N GLU A 135 6.11 -1.25 -24.80
CA GLU A 135 4.70 -1.08 -25.16
C GLU A 135 4.04 0.11 -24.43
N LEU A 136 4.43 0.35 -23.18
CA LEU A 136 4.03 1.53 -22.40
C LEU A 136 4.59 2.84 -22.98
N VAL A 137 5.88 2.88 -23.32
CA VAL A 137 6.55 4.06 -23.89
C VAL A 137 6.07 4.35 -25.31
N SER A 138 5.84 3.32 -26.11
CA SER A 138 5.31 3.46 -27.48
C SER A 138 3.85 3.90 -27.54
N GLY A 139 3.15 3.95 -26.39
CA GLY A 139 1.77 4.41 -26.28
C GLY A 139 0.73 3.42 -26.77
N ARG A 140 1.10 2.18 -27.11
CA ARG A 140 0.12 1.12 -27.43
C ARG A 140 -0.72 0.76 -26.20
N ILE A 141 -0.09 0.78 -25.03
CA ILE A 141 -0.75 0.64 -23.74
C ILE A 141 -1.02 2.02 -23.15
N SER A 142 -2.29 2.36 -22.96
CA SER A 142 -2.69 3.65 -22.39
C SER A 142 -2.49 3.68 -20.87
N LEU A 143 -1.53 4.49 -20.43
CA LEU A 143 -1.32 4.81 -19.00
C LEU A 143 -2.35 5.79 -18.45
N LYS A 144 -3.07 6.51 -19.31
CA LYS A 144 -3.92 7.63 -18.91
C LYS A 144 -5.04 7.17 -17.96
N GLY A 145 -5.69 6.04 -18.25
CA GLY A 145 -6.74 5.48 -17.42
C GLY A 145 -6.24 5.15 -16.00
N PRO A 146 -5.25 4.24 -15.88
CA PRO A 146 -4.66 3.87 -14.60
C PRO A 146 -4.14 5.07 -13.81
N SER A 147 -3.40 5.98 -14.45
CA SER A 147 -2.84 7.15 -13.77
C SER A 147 -3.92 8.08 -13.20
N ILE A 148 -5.02 8.32 -13.94
CA ILE A 148 -6.15 9.10 -13.43
C ILE A 148 -6.80 8.40 -12.24
N THR A 149 -6.99 7.08 -12.33
CA THR A 149 -7.62 6.30 -11.24
C THR A 149 -6.77 6.32 -9.98
N ILE A 150 -5.45 6.11 -10.11
CA ILE A 150 -4.55 6.16 -8.95
C ILE A 150 -4.44 7.58 -8.39
N ALA A 151 -4.44 8.62 -9.22
CA ALA A 151 -4.46 10.00 -8.74
C ALA A 151 -5.73 10.30 -7.90
N VAL A 152 -6.90 9.84 -8.35
CA VAL A 152 -8.15 9.97 -7.60
C VAL A 152 -8.09 9.19 -6.28
N VAL A 153 -7.59 7.95 -6.31
CA VAL A 153 -7.41 7.12 -5.10
C VAL A 153 -6.44 7.80 -4.12
N GLY A 154 -5.29 8.28 -4.60
CA GLY A 154 -4.29 8.96 -3.78
C GLY A 154 -4.82 10.25 -3.15
N ALA A 155 -5.64 11.02 -3.88
CA ALA A 155 -6.30 12.20 -3.31
C ALA A 155 -7.29 11.83 -2.19
N LEU A 156 -8.04 10.73 -2.36
CA LEU A 156 -8.97 10.22 -1.35
C LEU A 156 -8.23 9.66 -0.12
N ASP A 157 -7.15 8.92 -0.31
CA ASP A 157 -6.30 8.41 0.77
C ASP A 157 -5.66 9.57 1.54
N PHE A 158 -5.16 10.60 0.84
CA PHE A 158 -4.60 11.80 1.47
C PHE A 158 -5.66 12.55 2.29
N ALA A 159 -6.85 12.78 1.73
CA ALA A 159 -7.96 13.41 2.45
C ALA A 159 -8.37 12.59 3.69
N GLY A 160 -8.42 11.26 3.56
CA GLY A 160 -8.67 10.35 4.68
C GLY A 160 -7.62 10.44 5.78
N ALA A 161 -6.34 10.49 5.41
CA ALA A 161 -5.22 10.63 6.35
C ALA A 161 -5.26 11.98 7.11
N VAL A 162 -5.54 13.08 6.40
CA VAL A 162 -5.71 14.41 7.03
C VAL A 162 -6.86 14.40 8.03
N LEU A 163 -7.99 13.79 7.66
CA LEU A 163 -9.15 13.68 8.54
C LEU A 163 -8.84 12.82 9.79
N ALA A 164 -8.10 11.73 9.62
CA ALA A 164 -7.65 10.88 10.72
C ALA A 164 -6.67 11.60 11.66
N ALA A 165 -5.72 12.36 11.11
CA ALA A 165 -4.77 13.15 11.89
C ALA A 165 -5.46 14.26 12.69
N LEU A 166 -6.40 14.98 12.09
CA LEU A 166 -7.21 15.99 12.75
C LEU A 166 -8.02 15.39 13.91
N ARG A 167 -8.62 14.21 13.67
CA ARG A 167 -9.34 13.46 14.70
C ARG A 167 -8.43 13.10 15.88
N TYR A 168 -7.20 12.64 15.62
CA TYR A 168 -6.24 12.30 16.68
C TYR A 168 -5.88 13.51 17.54
N GLN A 169 -5.61 14.66 16.92
CA GLN A 169 -5.29 15.91 17.65
C GLN A 169 -6.46 16.43 18.50
N VAL A 170 -7.69 16.34 18.00
CA VAL A 170 -8.89 16.70 18.77
C VAL A 170 -9.12 15.73 19.94
N MET A 171 -8.71 14.46 19.78
CA MET A 171 -8.87 13.40 20.78
C MET A 171 -7.88 13.51 21.94
N SER A 172 -6.62 13.88 21.66
CA SER A 172 -5.56 13.95 22.67
C SER A 172 -5.83 14.93 23.83
N GLY A 173 -6.89 15.74 23.74
CA GLY A 173 -7.31 16.69 24.78
C GLY A 173 -8.56 16.30 25.59
N ARG A 174 -9.25 15.18 25.31
CA ARG A 174 -10.51 14.82 26.03
C ARG A 174 -10.58 13.32 26.33
N LEU A 175 -10.23 12.94 27.55
CA LEU A 175 -10.20 11.55 28.04
C LEU A 175 -11.58 10.90 28.29
N GLY A 176 -12.70 11.57 27.99
CA GLY A 176 -14.01 11.23 28.59
C GLY A 176 -15.06 10.49 27.75
N TRP A 177 -14.92 10.34 26.42
CA TRP A 177 -16.03 9.88 25.54
C TRP A 177 -15.75 8.57 24.76
N LEU A 178 -15.13 7.60 25.44
CA LEU A 178 -14.43 6.47 24.80
C LEU A 178 -15.31 5.43 24.06
N SER A 179 -16.59 5.26 24.38
CA SER A 179 -17.40 4.15 23.80
C SER A 179 -17.97 4.46 22.41
N VAL A 180 -18.77 5.51 22.26
CA VAL A 180 -19.35 5.91 20.95
C VAL A 180 -18.25 6.31 19.98
N GLN A 181 -17.22 6.99 20.48
CA GLN A 181 -16.11 7.44 19.66
C GLN A 181 -15.21 6.29 19.22
N GLY A 182 -15.01 5.28 20.08
CA GLY A 182 -14.36 4.01 19.71
C GLY A 182 -15.11 3.29 18.58
N LEU A 183 -16.44 3.17 18.69
CA LEU A 183 -17.28 2.55 17.66
C LEU A 183 -17.21 3.31 16.33
N VAL A 184 -17.29 4.64 16.34
CA VAL A 184 -17.15 5.46 15.13
C VAL A 184 -15.75 5.32 14.53
N SER A 185 -14.71 5.12 15.35
CA SER A 185 -13.35 4.85 14.87
C SER A 185 -13.27 3.50 14.16
N LEU A 186 -13.87 2.47 14.76
CA LEU A 186 -13.91 1.12 14.20
C LEU A 186 -14.67 1.09 12.87
N ILE A 187 -15.82 1.75 12.80
CA ILE A 187 -16.61 1.88 11.56
C ILE A 187 -15.81 2.61 10.48
N ALA A 188 -15.13 3.71 10.82
CA ALA A 188 -14.29 4.44 9.87
C ALA A 188 -13.13 3.57 9.37
N HIS A 189 -12.51 2.78 10.24
CA HIS A 189 -11.45 1.85 9.86
C HIS A 189 -11.95 0.74 8.94
N LEU A 190 -13.11 0.13 9.23
CA LEU A 190 -13.74 -0.86 8.37
C LEU A 190 -14.13 -0.29 7.00
N ALA A 191 -14.68 0.94 6.99
CA ALA A 191 -15.00 1.65 5.77
C ALA A 191 -13.75 1.93 4.92
N TYR A 192 -12.65 2.33 5.57
CA TYR A 192 -11.36 2.51 4.92
C TYR A 192 -10.85 1.20 4.29
N LEU A 193 -10.89 0.08 5.00
CA LEU A 193 -10.47 -1.23 4.46
C LEU A 193 -11.29 -1.66 3.24
N CYS A 194 -12.62 -1.48 3.30
CA CYS A 194 -13.50 -1.73 2.16
C CYS A 194 -13.12 -0.82 0.97
N PHE A 195 -12.90 0.47 1.25
CA PHE A 195 -12.49 1.44 0.24
C PHE A 195 -11.14 1.07 -0.40
N THR A 196 -10.14 0.62 0.37
CA THR A 196 -8.85 0.18 -0.15
C THR A 196 -9.01 -0.92 -1.19
N VAL A 197 -9.85 -1.93 -0.92
CA VAL A 197 -10.10 -3.00 -1.92
C VAL A 197 -10.83 -2.48 -3.14
N ILE A 198 -11.83 -1.62 -2.97
CA ILE A 198 -12.54 -1.00 -4.09
C ILE A 198 -11.60 -0.14 -4.93
N ALA A 199 -10.65 0.56 -4.30
CA ALA A 199 -9.60 1.32 -4.95
C ALA A 199 -8.66 0.41 -5.74
N LEU A 200 -8.15 -0.67 -5.13
CA LEU A 200 -7.30 -1.65 -5.81
C LEU A 200 -8.00 -2.27 -7.03
N VAL A 201 -9.23 -2.76 -6.85
CA VAL A 201 -10.05 -3.33 -7.93
C VAL A 201 -10.37 -2.26 -8.99
N GLY A 202 -10.58 -1.00 -8.59
CA GLY A 202 -10.80 0.12 -9.51
C GLY A 202 -9.58 0.42 -10.35
N VAL A 203 -8.38 0.41 -9.78
CA VAL A 203 -7.14 0.58 -10.54
C VAL A 203 -6.93 -0.62 -11.48
N ALA A 204 -7.17 -1.85 -11.02
CA ALA A 204 -7.11 -3.04 -11.86
C ALA A 204 -8.09 -2.96 -13.04
N ALA A 205 -9.33 -2.51 -12.79
CA ALA A 205 -10.33 -2.27 -13.83
C ALA A 205 -9.86 -1.21 -14.83
N SER A 206 -9.18 -0.16 -14.37
CA SER A 206 -8.65 0.87 -15.24
C SER A 206 -7.44 0.41 -16.06
N VAL A 207 -6.69 -0.58 -15.57
CA VAL A 207 -5.60 -1.21 -16.32
C VAL A 207 -6.15 -2.13 -17.41
N ALA A 208 -7.11 -2.99 -17.06
CA ALA A 208 -7.73 -3.92 -18.00
C ALA A 208 -8.59 -3.19 -19.05
N ASP A 209 -9.42 -2.22 -18.64
CA ASP A 209 -10.34 -1.45 -19.50
C ASP A 209 -9.89 0.01 -19.66
N SER A 210 -8.61 0.24 -19.98
CA SER A 210 -7.98 1.57 -20.01
C SER A 210 -8.69 2.66 -20.83
N ARG A 211 -9.52 2.29 -21.81
CA ARG A 211 -10.30 3.23 -22.65
C ARG A 211 -11.72 3.48 -22.15
N LYS A 212 -12.31 2.55 -21.39
CA LYS A 212 -13.73 2.59 -21.00
C LYS A 212 -13.92 3.03 -19.54
N CYS A 213 -12.96 2.74 -18.67
CA CYS A 213 -13.07 2.94 -17.23
C CYS A 213 -11.84 3.69 -16.67
N SER A 214 -12.03 4.94 -16.25
CA SER A 214 -10.99 5.74 -15.59
C SER A 214 -11.55 6.58 -14.44
N GLY A 215 -10.71 6.85 -13.44
CA GLY A 215 -11.06 7.68 -12.29
C GLY A 215 -12.26 7.15 -11.52
N VAL A 216 -13.22 8.03 -11.25
CA VAL A 216 -14.45 7.72 -10.50
C VAL A 216 -15.30 6.65 -11.19
N ARG A 217 -15.25 6.53 -12.53
CA ARG A 217 -16.01 5.49 -13.26
C ARG A 217 -15.47 4.10 -12.95
N ALA A 218 -14.15 3.95 -12.86
CA ALA A 218 -13.50 2.71 -12.51
C ALA A 218 -13.81 2.32 -11.05
N LEU A 219 -13.78 3.28 -10.12
CA LEU A 219 -14.18 3.07 -8.72
C LEU A 219 -15.66 2.66 -8.59
N ARG A 220 -16.55 3.29 -9.35
CA ARG A 220 -17.97 2.91 -9.38
C ARG A 220 -18.17 1.49 -9.89
N GLN A 221 -17.42 1.09 -10.91
CA GLN A 221 -17.48 -0.27 -11.44
C GLN A 221 -16.96 -1.29 -10.42
N ALA A 222 -15.80 -1.02 -9.82
CA ALA A 222 -15.23 -1.83 -8.75
C ALA A 222 -16.19 -1.98 -7.57
N TRP A 223 -16.82 -0.88 -7.13
CA TRP A 223 -17.86 -0.89 -6.10
C TRP A 223 -18.99 -1.87 -6.45
N ARG A 224 -19.51 -1.82 -7.68
CA ARG A 224 -20.59 -2.72 -8.13
C ARG A 224 -20.13 -4.19 -8.16
N LEU A 225 -18.92 -4.47 -8.62
CA LEU A 225 -18.37 -5.83 -8.66
C LEU A 225 -18.22 -6.42 -7.25
N VAL A 226 -17.61 -5.66 -6.34
CA VAL A 226 -17.34 -6.06 -4.95
C VAL A 226 -18.63 -6.21 -4.15
N THR A 227 -19.61 -5.32 -4.34
CA THR A 227 -20.85 -5.35 -3.53
C THR A 227 -21.94 -6.25 -4.08
N ARG A 228 -22.08 -6.36 -5.42
CA ARG A 228 -23.24 -7.02 -6.05
C ARG A 228 -22.92 -8.35 -6.72
N VAL A 229 -21.70 -8.54 -7.23
CA VAL A 229 -21.38 -9.73 -8.06
C VAL A 229 -20.67 -10.80 -7.24
N ARG A 230 -19.50 -10.51 -6.67
CA ARG A 230 -18.70 -11.48 -5.91
C ARG A 230 -18.34 -10.98 -4.52
N ARG A 231 -19.36 -10.76 -3.68
CA ARG A 231 -19.23 -10.19 -2.32
C ARG A 231 -18.38 -11.06 -1.38
N LYS A 232 -18.52 -12.39 -1.43
CA LYS A 232 -17.79 -13.31 -0.55
C LYS A 232 -16.29 -13.31 -0.87
N GLU A 233 -15.95 -13.35 -2.14
CA GLU A 233 -14.54 -13.29 -2.59
C GLU A 233 -13.94 -11.90 -2.40
N GLY A 234 -14.75 -10.84 -2.57
CA GLY A 234 -14.35 -9.47 -2.22
C GLY A 234 -14.00 -9.33 -0.73
N LEU A 235 -14.75 -9.98 0.16
CA LEU A 235 -14.42 -10.06 1.59
C LEU A 235 -13.09 -10.78 1.84
N VAL A 236 -12.84 -11.89 1.13
CA VAL A 236 -11.55 -12.61 1.20
C VAL A 236 -10.40 -11.71 0.73
N LEU A 237 -10.61 -10.92 -0.32
CA LEU A 237 -9.63 -9.96 -0.81
C LEU A 237 -9.35 -8.85 0.22
N VAL A 238 -10.38 -8.33 0.91
CA VAL A 238 -10.21 -7.38 2.03
C VAL A 238 -9.38 -7.99 3.15
N LEU A 239 -9.73 -9.22 3.54
CA LEU A 239 -9.02 -9.91 4.61
C LEU A 239 -7.54 -10.14 4.25
N MET A 240 -7.25 -10.52 3.01
CA MET A 240 -5.88 -10.69 2.52
C MET A 240 -5.10 -9.38 2.45
N ALA A 241 -5.71 -8.30 1.95
CA ALA A 241 -5.07 -6.99 1.88
C ALA A 241 -4.75 -6.43 3.28
N TYR A 242 -5.56 -6.78 4.29
CA TYR A 242 -5.38 -6.35 5.68
C TYR A 242 -4.42 -7.24 6.49
N LEU A 243 -4.66 -8.56 6.52
CA LEU A 243 -3.86 -9.50 7.32
C LEU A 243 -2.47 -9.72 6.73
N GLY A 244 -2.33 -9.62 5.41
CA GLY A 244 -1.08 -9.83 4.71
C GLY A 244 0.08 -9.00 5.24
N PRO A 245 -0.01 -7.66 5.21
CA PRO A 245 1.01 -6.78 5.78
C PRO A 245 1.24 -7.07 7.27
N THR A 246 0.17 -7.29 8.03
CA THR A 246 0.21 -7.55 9.48
C THR A 246 1.06 -8.78 9.84
N ALA A 247 1.07 -9.81 8.99
CA ALA A 247 1.91 -11.00 9.20
C ALA A 247 3.40 -10.74 9.02
N VAL A 248 3.78 -9.75 8.20
CA VAL A 248 5.17 -9.43 7.86
C VAL A 248 5.75 -8.36 8.80
N THR A 249 4.91 -7.49 9.37
CA THR A 249 5.30 -6.40 10.28
C THR A 249 6.18 -6.82 11.47
N PRO A 250 5.98 -7.97 12.14
CA PRO A 250 6.84 -8.38 13.26
C PRO A 250 8.33 -8.49 12.90
N LEU A 251 8.65 -8.89 11.66
CA LEU A 251 10.03 -8.99 11.18
C LEU A 251 10.72 -7.62 11.17
N HIS A 252 9.99 -6.58 10.81
CA HIS A 252 10.49 -5.21 10.88
C HIS A 252 10.77 -4.80 12.33
N GLY A 253 9.87 -5.13 13.26
CA GLY A 253 10.08 -4.91 14.70
C GLY A 253 11.33 -5.62 15.24
N PHE A 254 11.53 -6.88 14.87
CA PHE A 254 12.76 -7.62 15.22
C PHE A 254 14.00 -6.97 14.62
N ALA A 255 13.97 -6.58 13.33
CA ALA A 255 15.10 -5.90 12.69
C ALA A 255 15.50 -4.62 13.43
N LEU A 256 14.51 -3.82 13.87
CA LEU A 256 14.75 -2.62 14.67
C LEU A 256 15.31 -2.93 16.06
N GLY A 257 14.92 -4.05 16.68
CA GLY A 257 15.49 -4.53 17.94
C GLY A 257 16.95 -4.94 17.82
N TYR A 258 17.31 -5.63 16.73
CA TYR A 258 18.69 -6.09 16.48
C TYR A 258 19.64 -5.00 16.00
N ALA A 259 19.13 -3.86 15.50
CA ALA A 259 19.94 -2.75 15.01
C ALA A 259 21.03 -2.28 15.99
N LYS A 260 20.77 -2.35 17.31
CA LYS A 260 21.74 -1.95 18.35
C LYS A 260 22.77 -3.02 18.69
N ARG A 261 22.50 -4.30 18.38
CA ARG A 261 23.35 -5.45 18.76
C ARG A 261 24.22 -5.94 17.61
N SER A 262 23.70 -5.95 16.39
CA SER A 262 24.43 -6.41 15.21
C SER A 262 23.87 -5.75 13.95
N THR A 263 24.72 -4.98 13.27
CA THR A 263 24.38 -4.33 12.00
C THR A 263 24.13 -5.36 10.90
N ALA A 264 24.95 -6.42 10.85
CA ALA A 264 24.78 -7.51 9.89
C ALA A 264 23.43 -8.23 10.07
N ALA A 265 23.07 -8.60 11.31
CA ALA A 265 21.79 -9.25 11.58
C ALA A 265 20.60 -8.34 11.24
N CYS A 266 20.71 -7.04 11.52
CA CYS A 266 19.71 -6.04 11.15
C CYS A 266 19.51 -5.98 9.63
N LEU A 267 20.59 -5.89 8.85
CA LEU A 267 20.52 -5.84 7.39
C LEU A 267 19.93 -7.13 6.79
N CYS A 268 20.31 -8.29 7.31
CA CYS A 268 19.72 -9.57 6.88
C CYS A 268 18.21 -9.63 7.16
N LEU A 269 17.77 -9.24 8.36
CA LEU A 269 16.34 -9.21 8.70
C LEU A 269 15.55 -8.22 7.86
N LEU A 270 16.12 -7.03 7.58
CA LEU A 270 15.52 -6.06 6.67
C LEU A 270 15.40 -6.61 5.24
N ALA A 271 16.42 -7.34 4.76
CA ALA A 271 16.38 -7.93 3.42
C ALA A 271 15.27 -9.00 3.30
N VAL A 272 15.14 -9.86 4.33
CA VAL A 272 14.05 -10.85 4.40
C VAL A 272 12.69 -10.16 4.48
N TYR A 273 12.57 -9.11 5.31
CA TYR A 273 11.36 -8.29 5.39
C TYR A 273 11.00 -7.68 4.03
N GLY A 274 11.97 -7.06 3.34
CA GLY A 274 11.77 -6.45 2.03
C GLY A 274 11.29 -7.47 1.00
N LEU A 275 11.91 -8.65 0.95
CA LEU A 275 11.50 -9.72 0.04
C LEU A 275 10.07 -10.21 0.30
N LEU A 276 9.72 -10.48 1.57
CA LEU A 276 8.39 -10.96 1.93
C LEU A 276 7.31 -9.88 1.74
N SER A 277 7.61 -8.63 2.11
CA SER A 277 6.71 -7.51 1.92
C SER A 277 6.47 -7.25 0.43
N GLY A 278 7.53 -7.25 -0.38
CA GLY A 278 7.43 -7.09 -1.82
C GLY A 278 6.67 -8.22 -2.50
N ALA A 279 6.91 -9.47 -2.08
CA ALA A 279 6.15 -10.64 -2.57
C ALA A 279 4.66 -10.54 -2.21
N GLN A 280 4.34 -10.13 -0.97
CA GLN A 280 2.96 -9.99 -0.51
C GLN A 280 2.22 -8.88 -1.25
N GLU A 281 2.85 -7.72 -1.47
CA GLU A 281 2.26 -6.60 -2.20
C GLU A 281 2.02 -6.98 -3.67
N LEU A 282 3.00 -7.61 -4.33
CA LEU A 282 2.85 -8.12 -5.69
C LEU A 282 1.75 -9.19 -5.80
N PHE A 283 1.68 -10.10 -4.84
CA PHE A 283 0.62 -11.11 -4.77
C PHE A 283 -0.76 -10.48 -4.59
N SER A 284 -0.90 -9.46 -3.72
CA SER A 284 -2.16 -8.73 -3.51
C SER A 284 -2.65 -8.04 -4.79
N LEU A 285 -1.74 -7.43 -5.55
CA LEU A 285 -2.05 -6.80 -6.83
C LEU A 285 -2.45 -7.84 -7.88
N ALA A 286 -1.72 -8.96 -7.99
CA ALA A 286 -2.08 -10.06 -8.89
C ALA A 286 -3.45 -10.65 -8.55
N ALA A 287 -3.73 -10.88 -7.25
CA ALA A 287 -5.02 -11.37 -6.77
C ALA A 287 -6.17 -10.42 -7.09
N THR A 288 -5.93 -9.11 -6.97
CA THR A 288 -6.90 -8.07 -7.34
C THR A 288 -7.21 -8.14 -8.84
N THR A 289 -6.20 -8.30 -9.70
CA THR A 289 -6.39 -8.42 -11.14
C THR A 289 -7.19 -9.66 -11.51
N VAL A 290 -6.85 -10.83 -10.96
CA VAL A 290 -7.60 -12.08 -11.20
C VAL A 290 -9.04 -11.95 -10.72
N TYR A 291 -9.24 -11.41 -9.51
CA TYR A 291 -10.58 -11.16 -8.97
C TYR A 291 -11.41 -10.29 -9.91
N TYR A 292 -10.82 -9.20 -10.44
CA TYR A 292 -11.50 -8.32 -11.38
C TYR A 292 -11.94 -9.07 -12.64
N TYR A 293 -11.07 -9.85 -13.28
CA TYR A 293 -11.42 -10.60 -14.48
C TYR A 293 -12.53 -11.61 -14.23
N GLN A 294 -12.42 -12.41 -13.17
CA GLN A 294 -13.45 -13.41 -12.85
C GLN A 294 -14.79 -12.75 -12.45
N ALA A 295 -14.76 -11.59 -11.77
CA ALA A 295 -15.96 -10.84 -11.43
C ALA A 295 -16.63 -10.20 -12.66
N MET A 296 -15.84 -9.74 -13.63
CA MET A 296 -16.35 -9.23 -14.91
C MET A 296 -16.99 -10.34 -15.75
N GLU A 297 -16.34 -11.49 -15.88
CA GLU A 297 -16.90 -12.66 -16.58
C GLU A 297 -18.23 -13.10 -15.94
N SER A 298 -18.27 -13.18 -14.60
CA SER A 298 -19.50 -13.50 -13.86
C SER A 298 -20.62 -12.49 -14.13
N LYS A 299 -20.29 -11.20 -14.20
CA LYS A 299 -21.25 -10.13 -14.50
C LYS A 299 -21.83 -10.27 -15.91
N GLU A 300 -20.98 -10.52 -16.91
CA GLU A 300 -21.41 -10.69 -18.30
C GLU A 300 -22.34 -11.89 -18.48
N VAL A 301 -22.06 -13.00 -17.80
CA VAL A 301 -22.93 -14.18 -17.78
C VAL A 301 -24.29 -13.87 -17.15
N ILE A 302 -24.31 -13.11 -16.04
CA ILE A 302 -25.57 -12.70 -15.39
C ILE A 302 -26.37 -11.78 -16.30
N ASP A 303 -25.73 -10.78 -16.92
CA ASP A 303 -26.39 -9.84 -17.83
C ASP A 303 -26.98 -10.57 -19.05
N ALA A 304 -26.25 -11.55 -19.61
CA ALA A 304 -26.73 -12.38 -20.73
C ALA A 304 -27.93 -13.27 -20.34
N LEU A 305 -27.91 -13.87 -19.15
CA LEU A 305 -29.03 -14.65 -18.62
C LEU A 305 -30.28 -13.79 -18.39
N CYS A 306 -30.12 -12.58 -17.85
CA CYS A 306 -31.23 -11.64 -17.68
C CYS A 306 -31.86 -11.25 -19.02
N LEU A 307 -31.04 -11.02 -20.06
CA LEU A 307 -31.55 -10.73 -21.40
C LEU A 307 -32.31 -11.92 -22.00
N LEU A 308 -31.83 -13.15 -21.82
CA LEU A 308 -32.53 -14.35 -22.30
C LEU A 308 -33.90 -14.53 -21.63
N VAL A 309 -33.98 -14.28 -20.32
CA VAL A 309 -35.25 -14.35 -19.57
C VAL A 309 -36.22 -13.25 -20.01
N SER A 310 -35.74 -12.03 -20.25
CA SER A 310 -36.59 -10.92 -20.73
C SER A 310 -37.08 -11.07 -22.17
N VAL A 311 -36.45 -11.94 -22.98
CA VAL A 311 -36.90 -12.24 -24.35
C VAL A 311 -37.95 -13.37 -24.38
N HIS A 312 -38.08 -14.15 -23.30
CA HIS A 312 -39.02 -15.27 -23.19
C HIS A 312 -40.28 -14.95 -22.36
N VAL A 313 -40.49 -13.68 -22.01
CA VAL A 313 -41.71 -13.14 -21.37
C VAL A 313 -42.37 -12.18 -22.33
#